data_AF-A0A455UME3-F1
#
_entry.id   AF-A0A455UME3-F1
#
_cell.length_a   1.000
_cell.length_b   1.000
_cell.length_c   1.000
_cell.angle_alpha   90.00
_cell.angle_beta   90.00
_cell.angle_gamma   90.00
#
_symmetry.space_group_name_H-M   'P 1'
#
loop_
_entity.id
_entity.type
_entity.pdbx_description
1 polymer ?
#
loop_
_entity_poly.entity_id
_entity_poly.type
_entity_poly.pdbx_seq_one_letter_code
_entity_poly.pdbx_strand_id
1 'polypeptide(L)'
;MERDGRLIFMFILPLETPQPLTDSLLSYQVFDPTYYIEVVHEEEDGQPRDDALIYNGEPACELAILPADPDPEVVMQAALLDKDESGEPGLGRYFAETGQIDCR
;
A
#
# COMPACT_ATOMS: atom_id res chain seq x y z
N MET A 1 8.43 16.22 -3.93
CA MET A 1 7.77 16.26 -5.25
C MET A 1 6.28 16.26 -4.94
N GLU A 2 5.58 17.30 -5.38
CA GLU A 2 4.13 17.47 -5.20
C GLU A 2 3.52 17.50 -6.60
N ARG A 3 2.41 16.78 -6.77
CA ARG A 3 1.65 16.70 -8.02
C ARG A 3 0.17 16.68 -7.64
N ASP A 4 -0.63 17.57 -8.23
CA ASP A 4 -2.07 17.66 -8.01
C ASP A 4 -2.48 17.77 -6.53
N GLY A 5 -1.69 18.46 -5.72
CA GLY A 5 -1.89 18.62 -4.28
C GLY A 5 -1.52 17.40 -3.44
N ARG A 6 -0.99 16.33 -4.05
CA ARG A 6 -0.57 15.10 -3.37
C ARG A 6 0.94 15.08 -3.18
N LEU A 7 1.37 14.58 -2.01
CA LEU A 7 2.78 14.30 -1.74
C LEU A 7 3.13 12.94 -2.34
N ILE A 8 4.14 12.91 -3.21
CA ILE A 8 4.61 11.67 -3.83
C ILE A 8 5.87 11.19 -3.14
N PHE A 9 5.81 9.95 -2.66
CA PHE A 9 6.93 9.23 -2.07
C PHE A 9 7.30 8.03 -2.94
N MET A 10 8.59 7.73 -3.02
CA MET A 10 9.11 6.54 -3.66
C MET A 10 9.82 5.71 -2.60
N PHE A 11 9.37 4.47 -2.44
CA PHE A 11 9.94 3.53 -1.49
C PHE A 11 10.71 2.45 -2.24
N ILE A 12 11.90 2.16 -1.76
CA ILE A 12 12.64 0.95 -2.12
C ILE A 12 12.58 0.05 -0.90
N LEU A 13 12.19 -1.22 -1.08
CA LEU A 13 12.16 -2.21 0.00
C LEU A 13 13.45 -3.05 -0.04
N PRO A 14 14.52 -2.65 0.66
CA PRO A 14 15.70 -3.48 0.78
C PRO A 14 15.40 -4.66 1.70
N LEU A 15 15.66 -5.88 1.22
CA LEU A 15 15.70 -7.07 2.06
C LEU A 15 17.15 -7.29 2.48
N GLU A 16 17.38 -7.45 3.79
CA GLU A 16 18.72 -7.69 4.33
C GLU A 16 19.37 -8.95 3.72
N THR A 17 18.56 -9.97 3.47
CA THR A 17 18.95 -11.17 2.74
C THR A 17 18.01 -11.37 1.55
N PRO A 18 18.53 -11.66 0.33
CA PRO A 18 17.68 -12.00 -0.82
C PRO A 18 16.74 -13.16 -0.47
N GLN A 19 15.44 -12.94 -0.66
CA GLN A 19 14.43 -13.98 -0.45
C GLN A 19 14.15 -14.68 -1.79
N PRO A 20 14.01 -16.02 -1.82
CA PRO A 20 13.55 -16.70 -3.01
C PRO A 20 12.10 -16.27 -3.28
N LEU A 21 11.83 -15.82 -4.51
CA LEU A 21 10.48 -15.48 -4.94
C LEU A 21 9.81 -16.57 -5.76
N THR A 22 10.57 -17.52 -6.32
CA THR A 22 9.99 -18.66 -7.05
C THR A 22 8.93 -19.38 -6.21
N ASP A 23 7.79 -19.68 -6.82
CA ASP A 23 6.65 -20.34 -6.18
C ASP A 23 6.10 -19.58 -4.96
N SER A 24 6.26 -18.25 -4.92
CA SER A 24 5.89 -17.41 -3.78
C SER A 24 5.03 -16.20 -4.17
N LEU A 25 4.23 -15.73 -3.23
CA LEU A 25 3.49 -14.46 -3.30
C LEU A 25 4.07 -13.50 -2.25
N LEU A 26 4.66 -12.39 -2.69
CA LEU A 26 5.02 -11.29 -1.80
C LEU A 26 3.87 -10.29 -1.77
N SER A 27 3.52 -9.82 -0.57
CA SER A 27 2.56 -8.73 -0.39
C SER A 27 3.12 -7.67 0.57
N TYR A 28 2.78 -6.41 0.33
CA TYR A 28 3.11 -5.31 1.22
C TYR A 28 1.98 -4.28 1.26
N GLN A 29 1.98 -3.51 2.34
CA GLN A 29 1.14 -2.32 2.50
C GLN A 29 2.01 -1.20 3.09
N VAL A 30 1.72 0.04 2.73
CA VAL A 30 2.30 1.23 3.35
C VAL A 30 1.16 1.99 4.02
N PHE A 31 1.27 2.24 5.32
CA PHE A 31 0.21 2.89 6.09
C PHE A 31 0.77 3.64 7.30
N ASP A 32 0.01 4.61 7.80
CA ASP A 32 0.27 5.17 9.12
C ASP A 32 -0.30 4.22 10.20
N PRO A 33 0.51 3.81 11.19
CA PRO A 33 0.06 2.86 12.20
C PRO A 33 -0.90 3.45 13.24
N THR A 34 -1.07 4.77 13.29
CA THR A 34 -1.80 5.49 14.34
C THR A 34 -2.97 6.33 13.85
N TYR A 35 -3.05 6.60 12.55
CA TYR A 35 -4.11 7.40 11.94
C TYR A 35 -4.60 6.80 10.63
N TYR A 36 -5.84 7.13 10.24
CA TYR A 36 -6.29 6.87 8.88
C TYR A 36 -5.90 8.05 7.99
N ILE A 37 -4.85 7.84 7.21
CA ILE A 37 -4.52 8.65 6.04
C ILE A 37 -4.58 7.76 4.80
N GLU A 38 -5.07 8.32 3.70
CA GLU A 38 -5.03 7.63 2.41
C GLU A 38 -3.58 7.54 1.93
N VAL A 39 -3.04 6.31 1.91
CA VAL A 39 -1.75 5.99 1.31
C VAL A 39 -2.02 5.00 0.19
N VAL A 40 -2.01 5.54 -1.02
CA VAL A 40 -2.32 4.81 -2.26
C VAL A 40 -1.13 4.86 -3.21
N HIS A 41 -1.11 3.95 -4.16
CA HIS A 41 -0.19 3.98 -5.28
C HIS A 41 -0.55 5.13 -6.22
N GLU A 42 0.46 5.62 -6.95
CA GLU A 42 0.23 6.71 -7.89
C GLU A 42 -0.73 6.25 -9.00
N GLU A 43 -1.79 7.02 -9.22
CA GLU A 43 -2.86 6.68 -10.17
C GLU A 43 -2.97 7.70 -11.31
N GLU A 44 -3.60 7.26 -12.40
CA GLU A 44 -4.06 8.07 -13.52
C GLU A 44 -5.46 7.57 -13.91
N ASP A 45 -6.44 8.48 -14.02
CA ASP A 45 -7.84 8.15 -14.31
C ASP A 45 -8.49 7.10 -13.37
N GLY A 46 -8.10 7.12 -12.09
CA GLY A 46 -8.64 6.21 -11.06
C GLY A 46 -8.14 4.77 -11.16
N GLN A 47 -7.04 4.56 -11.88
CA GLN A 47 -6.32 3.28 -11.94
C GLN A 47 -4.86 3.49 -11.55
N PRO A 48 -4.25 2.58 -10.78
CA PRO A 48 -2.82 2.62 -10.52
C PRO A 48 -2.03 2.67 -11.84
N ARG A 49 -1.01 3.52 -11.89
CA ARG A 49 -0.13 3.61 -13.05
C ARG A 49 0.70 2.33 -13.19
N ASP A 50 1.08 1.99 -14.42
CA ASP A 50 1.94 0.84 -14.71
C ASP A 50 3.31 0.91 -14.01
N ASP A 51 3.78 2.12 -13.68
CA ASP A 51 5.04 2.38 -12.99
C ASP A 51 4.89 2.56 -11.45
N ALA A 52 3.69 2.37 -10.91
CA ALA A 52 3.43 2.54 -9.48
C ALA A 52 3.90 1.36 -8.61
N LEU A 53 4.04 0.17 -9.22
CA LEU A 53 4.68 -1.02 -8.64
C LEU A 53 5.65 -1.61 -9.65
N ILE A 54 6.94 -1.61 -9.31
CA ILE A 54 8.00 -2.08 -10.20
C ILE A 54 8.75 -3.23 -9.54
N TYR A 55 8.87 -4.34 -10.27
CA TYR A 55 9.75 -5.45 -9.92
C TYR A 55 10.72 -5.71 -11.06
N ASN A 56 12.02 -5.56 -10.78
CA ASN A 56 13.10 -5.78 -11.73
C ASN A 56 13.95 -6.98 -11.27
N GLY A 57 13.42 -8.19 -11.43
CA GLY A 57 14.10 -9.42 -11.01
C GLY A 57 13.64 -10.66 -11.77
N GLU A 58 14.18 -11.80 -11.36
CA GLU A 58 13.82 -13.13 -11.87
C GLU A 58 13.19 -13.96 -10.73
N PRO A 59 12.16 -14.79 -11.01
CA PRO A 59 11.52 -14.98 -12.32
C PRO A 59 10.65 -13.79 -12.73
N ALA A 60 10.13 -13.76 -13.97
CA ALA A 60 9.05 -12.85 -14.32
C ALA A 60 7.81 -13.16 -13.47
N CYS A 61 7.23 -12.14 -12.82
CA CYS A 61 6.11 -12.28 -11.89
C CYS A 61 4.93 -11.41 -12.34
N GLU A 62 3.72 -11.78 -11.94
CA GLU A 62 2.53 -10.94 -12.09
C GLU A 62 2.50 -9.89 -10.97
N LEU A 63 2.24 -8.63 -11.33
CA LEU A 63 2.16 -7.51 -10.40
C LEU A 63 0.72 -7.05 -10.31
N ALA A 64 0.24 -6.84 -9.08
CA ALA A 64 -1.09 -6.31 -8.84
C ALA A 64 -1.09 -5.31 -7.69
N ILE A 65 -1.96 -4.31 -7.80
CA ILE A 65 -2.29 -3.39 -6.71
C ILE A 65 -3.76 -3.61 -6.41
N LEU A 66 -4.04 -4.11 -5.21
CA LEU A 66 -5.40 -4.38 -4.77
C LEU A 66 -5.92 -3.19 -3.94
N PRO A 67 -7.12 -2.66 -4.23
CA PRO A 67 -7.71 -1.60 -3.44
C PRO A 67 -7.98 -2.07 -2.01
N ALA A 68 -7.98 -1.13 -1.07
CA ALA A 68 -8.44 -1.41 0.28
C ALA A 68 -9.95 -1.68 0.30
N ASP A 69 -10.39 -2.62 1.14
CA ASP A 69 -11.80 -2.94 1.38
C ASP A 69 -12.05 -3.01 2.89
N PRO A 70 -12.03 -1.86 3.61
CA PRO A 70 -12.23 -1.82 5.05
C PRO A 70 -13.67 -2.15 5.43
N ASP A 71 -13.83 -2.87 6.54
CA ASP A 71 -15.15 -3.09 7.14
C ASP A 71 -15.83 -1.75 7.47
N PRO A 72 -17.12 -1.55 7.15
CA PRO A 72 -17.84 -0.31 7.45
C PRO A 72 -17.78 0.13 8.91
N GLU A 73 -17.70 -0.79 9.88
CA GLU A 73 -17.55 -0.45 11.29
C GLU A 73 -16.17 0.19 11.57
N VAL A 74 -15.12 -0.30 10.91
CA VAL A 74 -13.76 0.27 11.00
C VAL A 74 -13.72 1.66 10.36
N VAL A 75 -14.41 1.86 9.24
CA VAL A 75 -14.56 3.17 8.60
C VAL A 75 -15.22 4.16 9.56
N MET A 76 -16.32 3.75 10.20
CA MET A 76 -17.03 4.59 11.17
C MET A 76 -16.17 4.93 12.38
N GLN A 77 -15.40 3.97 12.91
CA GLN A 77 -14.47 4.22 14.03
C GLN A 77 -13.38 5.21 13.63
N ALA A 78 -12.77 5.06 12.46
CA ALA A 78 -11.75 5.97 11.97
C ALA A 78 -12.28 7.39 11.75
N ALA A 79 -13.52 7.53 11.27
CA ALA A 79 -14.17 8.82 11.02
C ALA A 79 -14.49 9.61 12.30
N LEU A 80 -14.46 8.97 13.48
CA LEU A 80 -14.68 9.62 14.77
C LEU A 80 -13.40 10.22 15.37
N LEU A 81 -12.22 9.88 14.83
CA LEU A 81 -10.94 10.36 15.34
C LEU A 81 -10.71 11.82 14.93
N ASP A 82 -10.53 12.70 15.91
CA ASP A 82 -10.06 14.05 15.64
C ASP A 82 -8.58 14.05 15.19
N LYS A 83 -8.14 15.14 14.56
CA LYS A 83 -6.78 15.29 13.99
C LYS A 83 -5.63 15.13 15.01
N ASP A 84 -5.92 15.28 16.29
CA ASP A 84 -5.00 15.18 17.43
C ASP A 84 -5.19 13.91 18.26
N GLU A 85 -6.03 13.00 17.79
CA GLU A 85 -6.25 11.69 18.39
C GLU A 85 -5.53 10.59 17.61
N SER A 86 -5.29 9.46 18.27
CA SER A 86 -4.76 8.25 17.64
C SER A 86 -5.78 7.12 17.72
N GLY A 87 -5.87 6.36 16.65
CA GLY A 87 -6.68 5.15 16.59
C GLY A 87 -5.99 3.95 17.23
N GLU A 88 -6.64 2.80 17.11
CA GLU A 88 -6.04 1.52 17.48
C GLU A 88 -4.75 1.25 16.68
N PRO A 89 -3.74 0.60 17.28
CA PRO A 89 -2.49 0.29 16.60
C PRO A 89 -2.72 -0.48 15.29
N GLY A 90 -2.17 0.05 14.20
CA GLY A 90 -2.31 -0.47 12.85
C GLY A 90 -3.59 -0.06 12.13
N LEU A 91 -4.36 0.92 12.62
CA LEU A 91 -5.61 1.36 11.99
C LEU A 91 -5.48 1.61 10.48
N GLY A 92 -4.42 2.31 10.05
CA GLY A 92 -4.22 2.64 8.63
C GLY A 92 -4.12 1.43 7.71
N ARG A 93 -3.76 0.24 8.21
CA ARG A 93 -3.63 -0.98 7.40
C ARG A 93 -4.92 -1.40 6.71
N TYR A 94 -6.08 -1.09 7.32
CA TYR A 94 -7.39 -1.44 6.75
C TYR A 94 -7.74 -0.60 5.53
N PHE A 95 -7.08 0.54 5.38
CA PHE A 95 -7.35 1.53 4.34
C PHE A 95 -6.22 1.63 3.31
N ALA A 96 -5.17 0.84 3.47
CA ALA A 96 -4.03 0.83 2.56
C ALA A 96 -4.22 -0.20 1.46
N GLU A 97 -3.89 0.19 0.24
CA GLU A 97 -3.79 -0.75 -0.88
C GLU A 97 -2.73 -1.80 -0.62
N THR A 98 -2.91 -2.97 -1.23
CA THR A 98 -1.95 -4.07 -1.15
C THR A 98 -1.22 -4.22 -2.48
N GLY A 99 0.09 -3.98 -2.46
CA GLY A 99 0.96 -4.36 -3.58
C GLY A 99 1.25 -5.86 -3.51
N GLN A 100 1.14 -6.55 -4.64
CA GLN A 100 1.39 -7.98 -4.78
C GLN A 100 2.40 -8.25 -5.90
N ILE A 101 3.33 -9.16 -5.61
CA ILE A 101 4.26 -9.74 -6.57
C ILE A 101 4.07 -11.26 -6.53
N ASP A 102 3.40 -11.80 -7.55
CA ASP A 102 3.06 -13.21 -7.65
C ASP A 102 3.99 -13.94 -8.63
N CYS A 103 4.80 -14.84 -8.09
CA CYS A 103 5.84 -15.57 -8.81
C CYS A 103 5.59 -17.10 -8.79
N ARG A 104 4.32 -17.50 -8.61
CA ARG A 104 3.84 -18.89 -8.59
C ARG A 104 3.48 -19.44 -9.97
#